data_AF-A0A268H906-F1
#
_entry.id   AF-A0A268H906-F1
#
_cell.length_a   1.000
_cell.length_b   1.000
_cell.length_c   1.000
_cell.angle_alpha   90.00
_cell.angle_beta   90.00
_cell.angle_gamma   90.00
#
_symmetry.space_group_name_H-M   'P 1'
#
loop_
_entity.id
_entity.type
_entity.pdbx_description
1 polymer ?
#
loop_
_entity_poly.entity_id
_entity_poly.type
_entity_poly.pdbx_seq_one_letter_code
_entity_poly.pdbx_strand_id
1 'polypeptide(L)'
;MHFSTEQLNLYETDSTIYFQAPASHRLRIATSHFEDHSNLPILRDFVHSIFSVHTLISMMGFSGYYIGPKRIWDKQYLKNIIELSNWKETYVYDGEGERFFWMTVEGITTQNVYALCKQTAQGRKCSSLIFYTEDRVFQISADVFDLVMTDERQLSNLCTKFYPWIDTYYPNIKTM
;
A
#
# COMPACT_ATOMS: atom_id res chain seq x y z
N MET A 1 11.43 -21.79 3.32
CA MET A 1 10.76 -21.06 4.41
C MET A 1 9.48 -20.52 3.81
N HIS A 2 8.31 -20.84 4.36
CA HIS A 2 7.05 -20.35 3.80
C HIS A 2 6.79 -18.94 4.36
N PHE A 3 6.73 -17.94 3.48
CA PHE A 3 6.39 -16.56 3.86
C PHE A 3 4.87 -16.38 3.89
N SER A 4 4.38 -15.65 4.89
CA SER A 4 2.96 -15.28 5.05
C SER A 4 2.83 -13.78 5.28
N THR A 5 1.75 -13.18 4.77
CA THR A 5 1.43 -11.76 4.99
C THR A 5 1.18 -11.42 6.46
N GLU A 6 0.75 -12.39 7.28
CA GLU A 6 0.53 -12.23 8.73
C GLU A 6 1.82 -11.90 9.51
N GLN A 7 2.99 -12.13 8.89
CA GLN A 7 4.29 -11.79 9.48
C GLN A 7 4.62 -10.30 9.35
N LEU A 8 3.85 -9.55 8.56
CA LEU A 8 4.03 -8.11 8.35
C LEU A 8 3.35 -7.32 9.46
N ASN A 9 4.08 -6.40 10.08
CA ASN A 9 3.49 -5.41 10.96
C ASN A 9 2.94 -4.24 10.14
N LEU A 10 1.61 -4.22 9.94
CA LEU A 10 0.92 -3.17 9.18
C LEU A 10 0.77 -1.85 9.96
N TYR A 11 1.02 -1.87 11.27
CA TYR A 11 1.00 -0.68 12.14
C TYR A 11 2.37 -0.04 12.30
N GLU A 12 3.41 -0.61 11.69
CA GLU A 12 4.78 -0.09 11.72
C GLU A 12 4.85 1.27 11.01
N THR A 13 5.46 2.25 11.68
CA THR A 13 5.62 3.60 11.15
C THR A 13 7.04 3.87 10.66
N ASP A 14 8.02 3.11 11.15
CA ASP A 14 9.44 3.38 10.90
C ASP A 14 9.97 2.66 9.64
N SER A 15 9.20 1.69 9.11
CA SER A 15 9.59 0.87 7.97
C SER A 15 8.40 0.47 7.11
N THR A 16 8.59 0.47 5.78
CA THR A 16 7.61 -0.01 4.81
C THR A 16 7.52 -1.53 4.81
N ILE A 17 6.38 -2.10 4.40
CA ILE A 17 6.18 -3.55 4.24
C ILE A 17 7.28 -4.21 3.39
N TYR A 18 7.85 -3.45 2.43
CA TYR A 18 8.91 -3.89 1.54
C TYR A 18 10.14 -4.36 2.30
N PHE A 19 10.56 -3.67 3.36
CA PHE A 19 11.75 -4.04 4.12
C PHE A 19 11.48 -5.14 5.15
N GLN A 20 10.22 -5.44 5.43
CA GLN A 20 9.81 -6.54 6.31
C GLN A 20 9.74 -7.88 5.57
N ALA A 21 9.53 -7.86 4.25
CA ALA A 21 9.42 -9.06 3.43
C ALA A 21 10.77 -9.52 2.82
N PRO A 22 10.96 -10.83 2.59
CA PRO A 22 12.10 -11.33 1.83
C PRO A 22 12.12 -10.77 0.40
N ALA A 23 13.31 -10.66 -0.19
CA ALA A 23 13.48 -10.14 -1.55
C ALA A 23 12.68 -10.92 -2.62
N SER A 24 12.42 -12.22 -2.39
CA SER A 24 11.62 -13.07 -3.29
C SER A 24 10.12 -12.81 -3.26
N HIS A 25 9.65 -12.01 -2.29
CA HIS A 25 8.22 -11.77 -2.03
C HIS A 25 7.85 -10.30 -2.15
N ARG A 26 8.76 -9.43 -2.61
CA ARG A 26 8.52 -8.00 -2.69
C ARG A 26 8.84 -7.42 -4.05
N LEU A 27 8.17 -6.31 -4.35
CA LEU A 27 8.36 -5.48 -5.53
C LEU A 27 8.10 -4.02 -5.13
N ARG A 28 8.84 -3.09 -5.72
CA ARG A 28 8.70 -1.65 -5.50
C ARG A 28 8.70 -0.92 -6.83
N ILE A 29 7.83 0.08 -6.96
CA ILE A 29 7.78 1.00 -8.10
C ILE A 29 7.77 2.44 -7.56
N ALA A 30 8.60 3.31 -8.13
CA ALA A 30 8.60 4.72 -7.73
C ALA A 30 7.32 5.44 -8.24
N THR A 31 6.70 6.26 -7.38
CA THR A 31 5.52 7.06 -7.76
C THR A 31 5.83 8.08 -8.85
N SER A 32 7.08 8.56 -8.89
CA SER A 32 7.58 9.53 -9.87
C SER A 32 7.47 9.05 -11.33
N HIS A 33 7.46 7.74 -11.58
CA HIS A 33 7.21 7.19 -12.92
C HIS A 33 5.83 7.57 -13.49
N PHE A 34 4.89 7.95 -12.63
CA PHE A 34 3.50 8.22 -13.00
C PHE A 34 3.06 9.66 -12.73
N GLU A 35 4.00 10.56 -12.46
CA GLU A 35 3.73 12.02 -12.44
C GLU A 35 3.29 12.51 -13.83
N ASP A 36 3.88 11.93 -14.89
CA ASP A 36 3.42 12.11 -16.26
C ASP A 36 2.12 11.31 -16.52
N HIS A 37 1.10 12.02 -17.03
CA HIS A 37 -0.20 11.46 -17.35
C HIS A 37 -0.13 10.37 -18.44
N SER A 38 0.91 10.41 -19.29
CA SER A 38 1.13 9.41 -20.34
C SER A 38 1.33 7.99 -19.78
N ASN A 39 1.83 7.86 -18.54
CA ASN A 39 2.11 6.58 -17.90
C ASN A 39 0.97 6.06 -17.01
N LEU A 40 -0.12 6.82 -16.82
CA LEU A 40 -1.28 6.38 -16.04
C LEU A 40 -1.96 5.09 -16.54
N PRO A 41 -1.98 4.76 -17.85
CA PRO A 41 -2.45 3.46 -18.32
C PRO A 41 -1.63 2.31 -17.74
N ILE A 42 -0.31 2.46 -17.62
CA ILE A 42 0.57 1.43 -17.04
C ILE A 42 0.28 1.26 -15.56
N LEU A 43 0.10 2.35 -14.81
CA LEU A 43 -0.29 2.29 -13.40
C LEU A 43 -1.62 1.55 -13.20
N ARG A 44 -2.60 1.84 -14.06
CA ARG A 44 -3.89 1.13 -14.04
C ARG A 44 -3.68 -0.36 -14.27
N ASP A 45 -2.94 -0.72 -15.31
CA ASP A 45 -2.69 -2.11 -15.66
C ASP A 45 -1.91 -2.85 -14.56
N PHE A 46 -1.00 -2.16 -13.85
CA PHE A 46 -0.30 -2.68 -12.68
C PHE A 46 -1.25 -3.00 -11.53
N VAL A 47 -2.07 -2.03 -11.11
CA VAL A 47 -3.04 -2.22 -10.02
C VAL A 47 -4.04 -3.33 -10.35
N HIS A 48 -4.52 -3.41 -11.59
CA HIS A 48 -5.40 -4.50 -12.04
C HIS A 48 -4.71 -5.86 -12.16
N SER A 49 -3.37 -5.89 -12.27
CA SER A 49 -2.61 -7.14 -12.23
C SER A 49 -2.37 -7.63 -10.79
N ILE A 50 -2.43 -6.73 -9.80
CA ILE A 50 -2.37 -7.06 -8.37
C ILE A 50 -3.75 -7.52 -7.87
N PHE A 51 -4.80 -6.76 -8.15
CA PHE A 51 -6.14 -7.04 -7.63
C PHE A 51 -7.12 -7.29 -8.77
N SER A 52 -7.70 -8.49 -8.80
CA SER A 52 -8.78 -8.80 -9.73
C SER A 52 -10.04 -8.02 -9.38
N VAL A 53 -10.96 -7.86 -10.34
CA VAL A 53 -12.19 -7.06 -10.17
C VAL A 53 -13.07 -7.55 -9.01
N HIS A 54 -12.99 -8.84 -8.65
CA HIS A 54 -13.80 -9.46 -7.59
C HIS A 54 -13.02 -9.72 -6.31
N THR A 55 -11.81 -9.18 -6.18
CA THR A 55 -11.02 -9.35 -4.97
C THR A 55 -11.65 -8.58 -3.80
N LEU A 56 -11.79 -9.24 -2.66
CA LEU A 56 -12.20 -8.59 -1.41
C LEU A 56 -10.97 -7.93 -0.79
N ILE A 57 -10.87 -6.61 -0.92
CA ILE A 57 -9.72 -5.83 -0.46
C ILE A 57 -10.10 -5.09 0.83
N SER A 58 -9.26 -5.24 1.85
CA SER A 58 -9.28 -4.41 3.05
C SER A 58 -8.26 -3.29 2.89
N MET A 59 -8.58 -2.09 3.37
CA MET A 59 -7.64 -0.98 3.46
C MET A 59 -7.40 -0.60 4.91
N MET A 60 -6.13 -0.44 5.26
CA MET A 60 -5.67 0.19 6.50
C MET A 60 -4.98 1.52 6.19
N GLY A 61 -5.10 2.51 7.07
CA GLY A 61 -4.38 3.77 6.92
C GLY A 61 -4.23 4.53 8.22
N PHE A 62 -3.15 5.30 8.32
CA PHE A 62 -2.95 6.18 9.47
C PHE A 62 -4.04 7.25 9.51
N SER A 63 -4.71 7.41 10.64
CA SER A 63 -5.84 8.35 10.74
C SER A 63 -5.54 9.54 11.64
N GLY A 64 -4.55 9.42 12.52
CA GLY A 64 -4.11 10.51 13.38
C GLY A 64 -3.58 10.03 14.72
N TYR A 65 -3.44 10.98 15.63
CA TYR A 65 -2.84 10.78 16.95
C TYR A 65 -3.48 11.68 18.01
N TYR A 66 -3.11 11.45 19.26
CA TYR A 66 -3.51 12.29 20.40
C TYR A 66 -2.31 13.03 20.97
N ILE A 67 -2.50 14.31 21.29
CA ILE A 67 -1.61 15.08 22.18
C ILE A 67 -2.42 15.37 23.44
N GLY A 68 -2.14 14.63 24.52
CA GLY A 68 -2.97 14.64 25.73
C GLY A 68 -4.43 14.25 25.41
N PRO A 69 -5.45 15.05 25.79
CA PRO A 69 -6.84 14.76 25.46
C PRO A 69 -7.22 15.15 24.02
N LYS A 70 -6.37 15.91 23.32
CA LYS A 70 -6.71 16.48 22.01
C LYS A 70 -6.43 15.48 20.90
N ARG A 71 -7.47 15.20 20.11
CA ARG A 71 -7.38 14.38 18.89
C ARG A 71 -6.92 15.23 17.72
N ILE A 72 -5.89 14.78 17.00
CA ILE A 72 -5.38 15.39 15.78
C ILE A 72 -5.61 14.40 14.64
N TRP A 73 -6.26 14.86 13.58
CA TRP A 73 -6.59 14.05 12.41
C TRP A 73 -5.56 14.25 11.32
N ASP A 74 -5.21 13.15 10.67
CA ASP A 74 -4.39 13.17 9.48
C ASP A 74 -5.25 13.30 8.20
N LYS A 75 -4.75 14.05 7.21
CA LYS A 75 -5.49 14.32 5.97
C LYS A 75 -5.18 13.25 4.93
N GLN A 76 -6.06 12.26 4.85
CA GLN A 76 -5.91 11.11 3.95
C GLN A 76 -6.51 11.30 2.54
N TYR A 77 -7.20 12.41 2.27
CA TYR A 77 -7.83 12.72 0.96
C TYR A 77 -8.75 11.65 0.36
N LEU A 78 -9.32 10.76 1.20
CA LEU A 78 -10.16 9.64 0.74
C LEU A 78 -11.56 10.05 0.23
N LYS A 79 -11.95 11.30 0.49
CA LYS A 79 -13.30 11.79 0.16
C LYS A 79 -13.56 11.65 -1.34
N ASN A 80 -14.74 11.13 -1.67
CA ASN A 80 -15.22 10.83 -3.03
C ASN A 80 -14.48 9.67 -3.74
N ILE A 81 -13.52 9.00 -3.10
CA ILE A 81 -12.94 7.76 -3.62
C ILE A 81 -13.45 6.55 -2.84
N ILE A 82 -13.43 6.63 -1.51
CA ILE A 82 -13.81 5.53 -0.64
C ILE A 82 -15.07 5.90 0.12
N GLU A 83 -16.02 4.98 0.20
CA GLU A 83 -17.14 5.09 1.12
C GLU A 83 -16.66 4.77 2.54
N LEU A 84 -16.69 5.75 3.44
CA LEU A 84 -16.19 5.61 4.80
C LEU A 84 -17.27 5.12 5.79
N SER A 85 -18.43 4.67 5.29
CA SER A 85 -19.58 4.30 6.13
C SER A 85 -19.32 3.05 6.99
N ASN A 86 -18.35 2.22 6.60
CA ASN A 86 -17.92 0.99 7.28
C ASN A 86 -16.52 1.10 7.94
N TRP A 87 -16.04 2.31 8.18
CA TRP A 87 -14.78 2.59 8.86
C TRP A 87 -14.76 2.02 10.29
N LYS A 88 -13.64 1.39 10.69
CA LYS A 88 -13.33 1.02 12.09
C LYS A 88 -12.00 1.61 12.54
N GLU A 89 -11.92 2.03 13.80
CA GLU A 89 -10.69 2.57 14.40
C GLU A 89 -9.97 1.53 15.26
N THR A 90 -8.66 1.46 15.11
CA THR A 90 -7.77 0.70 15.99
C THR A 90 -6.80 1.66 16.66
N TYR A 91 -6.71 1.61 17.98
CA TYR A 91 -5.83 2.46 18.77
C TYR A 91 -4.53 1.70 19.10
N VAL A 92 -3.39 2.34 18.83
CA VAL A 92 -2.05 1.80 19.06
C VAL A 92 -1.29 2.75 19.99
N TYR A 93 -0.54 2.18 20.92
CA TYR A 93 0.27 2.90 21.90
C TYR A 93 1.74 2.62 21.62
N ASP A 94 2.57 3.65 21.56
CA ASP A 94 4.01 3.53 21.31
C ASP A 94 4.85 3.27 22.57
N GLY A 95 4.20 3.07 23.72
CA GLY A 95 4.88 2.88 24.99
C GLY A 95 5.43 4.16 25.62
N GLU A 96 5.60 5.25 24.86
CA GLU A 96 5.99 6.58 25.34
C GLU A 96 4.79 7.47 25.69
N GLY A 97 3.57 6.98 25.41
CA GLY A 97 2.31 7.60 25.80
C GLY A 97 1.62 8.35 24.68
N GLU A 98 2.19 8.35 23.47
CA GLU A 98 1.46 8.80 22.30
C GLU A 98 0.46 7.70 21.88
N ARG A 99 -0.76 8.14 21.62
CA ARG A 99 -1.83 7.26 21.17
C ARG A 99 -2.11 7.56 19.70
N PHE A 100 -1.71 6.64 18.84
CA PHE A 100 -2.05 6.65 17.43
C PHE A 100 -3.37 5.94 17.21
N PHE A 101 -4.07 6.32 16.14
CA PHE A 101 -5.21 5.55 15.68
C PHE A 101 -5.16 5.36 14.17
N TRP A 102 -5.44 4.13 13.77
CA TRP A 102 -5.50 3.68 12.40
C TRP A 102 -6.95 3.42 12.02
N MET A 103 -7.26 3.57 10.74
CA MET A 103 -8.54 3.16 10.18
C MET A 103 -8.39 1.84 9.46
N THR A 104 -9.45 1.04 9.51
CA THR A 104 -9.68 -0.08 8.59
C THR A 104 -11.00 0.13 7.87
N VAL A 105 -11.01 -0.09 6.56
CA VAL A 105 -12.18 0.01 5.69
C VAL A 105 -12.24 -1.25 4.83
N GLU A 106 -13.39 -1.90 4.80
CA GLU A 106 -13.60 -3.14 4.05
C GLU A 106 -14.29 -2.86 2.71
N GLY A 107 -14.26 -3.84 1.80
CA GLY A 107 -15.01 -3.77 0.54
C GLY A 107 -14.42 -2.77 -0.45
N ILE A 108 -13.11 -2.56 -0.40
CA ILE A 108 -12.39 -1.70 -1.33
C ILE A 108 -12.32 -2.38 -2.69
N THR A 109 -12.58 -1.62 -3.76
CA THR A 109 -12.46 -2.13 -5.13
C THR A 109 -11.09 -1.79 -5.72
N THR A 110 -10.65 -2.58 -6.71
CA THR A 110 -9.45 -2.26 -7.51
C THR A 110 -9.49 -0.85 -8.10
N GLN A 111 -10.69 -0.36 -8.49
CA GLN A 111 -10.89 1.01 -8.96
C GLN A 111 -10.57 2.05 -7.88
N ASN A 112 -10.93 1.80 -6.62
CA ASN A 112 -10.58 2.70 -5.51
C ASN A 112 -9.06 2.72 -5.30
N VAL A 113 -8.41 1.55 -5.31
CA VAL A 113 -6.95 1.44 -5.20
C VAL A 113 -6.27 2.23 -6.30
N TYR A 114 -6.68 2.04 -7.56
CA TYR A 114 -6.13 2.78 -8.71
C TYR A 114 -6.33 4.30 -8.56
N ALA A 115 -7.53 4.74 -8.14
CA ALA A 115 -7.81 6.15 -7.96
C ALA A 115 -6.90 6.79 -6.91
N LEU A 116 -6.58 6.06 -5.83
CA LEU A 116 -5.66 6.52 -4.78
C LEU A 116 -4.22 6.54 -5.28
N CYS A 117 -3.75 5.49 -5.96
CA CYS A 117 -2.43 5.48 -6.60
C CYS A 117 -2.26 6.68 -7.54
N LYS A 118 -3.26 6.92 -8.39
CA LYS A 118 -3.26 8.05 -9.33
C LYS A 118 -3.18 9.39 -8.59
N GLN A 119 -3.98 9.60 -7.54
CA GLN A 119 -3.92 10.86 -6.78
C GLN A 119 -2.54 11.08 -6.14
N THR A 120 -1.97 10.03 -5.53
CA THR A 120 -0.66 10.09 -4.91
C THR A 120 0.43 10.42 -5.94
N ALA A 121 0.46 9.72 -7.07
CA ALA A 121 1.40 9.99 -8.16
C ALA A 121 1.25 11.40 -8.76
N GLN A 122 0.05 11.98 -8.71
CA GLN A 122 -0.22 13.34 -9.18
C GLN A 122 0.02 14.42 -8.11
N GLY A 123 0.78 14.10 -7.06
CA GLY A 123 1.22 15.06 -6.04
C GLY A 123 0.21 15.32 -4.92
N ARG A 124 -0.96 14.66 -4.92
CA ARG A 124 -1.88 14.68 -3.76
C ARG A 124 -1.43 13.61 -2.76
N LYS A 125 -0.34 13.92 -2.06
CA LYS A 125 0.25 13.02 -1.06
C LYS A 125 -0.76 12.79 0.08
N CYS A 126 -1.18 11.54 0.27
CA CYS A 126 -1.79 11.04 1.49
C CYS A 126 -0.71 10.41 2.37
N SER A 127 -0.95 10.25 3.68
CA SER A 127 -0.09 9.38 4.47
C SER A 127 -0.28 7.93 4.03
N SER A 128 0.58 7.03 4.51
CA SER A 128 0.63 5.68 3.95
C SER A 128 -0.71 4.95 4.07
N LEU A 129 -1.15 4.38 2.94
CA LEU A 129 -2.33 3.53 2.83
C LEU A 129 -1.88 2.12 2.48
N ILE A 130 -2.43 1.13 3.16
CA ILE A 130 -2.12 -0.28 2.98
C ILE A 130 -3.39 -0.98 2.51
N PHE A 131 -3.31 -1.71 1.41
CA PHE A 131 -4.37 -2.55 0.87
C PHE A 131 -3.95 -3.99 0.99
N TYR A 132 -4.79 -4.86 1.52
CA TYR A 132 -4.39 -6.24 1.76
C TYR A 132 -5.53 -7.22 1.52
N THR A 133 -5.10 -8.43 1.19
CA THR A 133 -5.89 -9.67 1.16
C THR A 133 -5.11 -10.71 1.99
N GLU A 134 -5.60 -11.95 2.02
CA GLU A 134 -4.90 -13.05 2.68
C GLU A 134 -3.48 -13.28 2.11
N ASP A 135 -3.26 -13.03 0.82
CA ASP A 135 -2.05 -13.47 0.11
C ASP A 135 -1.17 -12.32 -0.42
N ARG A 136 -1.60 -11.06 -0.30
CA ARG A 136 -0.81 -9.91 -0.72
C ARG A 136 -1.09 -8.66 0.12
N VAL A 137 -0.08 -7.81 0.21
CA VAL A 137 -0.15 -6.50 0.83
C VAL A 137 0.44 -5.48 -0.15
N PHE A 138 -0.29 -4.42 -0.41
CA PHE A 138 0.09 -3.34 -1.31
C PHE A 138 0.05 -2.01 -0.55
N GLN A 139 1.20 -1.39 -0.39
CA GLN A 139 1.34 -0.13 0.34
C GLN A 139 1.57 1.02 -0.64
N ILE A 140 0.74 2.06 -0.52
CA ILE A 140 0.94 3.36 -1.13
C ILE A 140 1.65 4.26 -0.13
N SER A 141 2.73 4.88 -0.58
CA SER A 141 3.41 5.98 0.10
C SER A 141 3.58 7.16 -0.85
N ALA A 142 4.14 8.27 -0.37
CA ALA A 142 4.39 9.44 -1.20
C ALA A 142 5.35 9.16 -2.37
N ASP A 143 6.35 8.30 -2.16
CA ASP A 143 7.48 8.14 -3.08
C ASP A 143 7.50 6.77 -3.78
N VAL A 144 6.86 5.76 -3.18
CA VAL A 144 6.82 4.40 -3.73
C VAL A 144 5.46 3.72 -3.59
N PHE A 145 5.22 2.79 -4.51
CA PHE A 145 4.22 1.74 -4.41
C PHE A 145 4.94 0.42 -4.11
N ASP A 146 4.69 -0.12 -2.92
CA ASP A 146 5.28 -1.36 -2.46
C ASP A 146 4.27 -2.50 -2.53
N LEU A 147 4.70 -3.63 -3.06
CA LEU A 147 3.91 -4.84 -3.15
C LEU A 147 4.65 -5.97 -2.46
N VAL A 148 3.94 -6.70 -1.61
CA VAL A 148 4.37 -7.95 -1.02
C VAL A 148 3.37 -9.05 -1.35
N MET A 149 3.83 -10.20 -1.81
CA MET A 149 2.98 -11.33 -2.22
C MET A 149 3.55 -12.66 -1.72
N THR A 150 2.67 -13.57 -1.29
CA THR A 150 3.08 -14.93 -0.89
C THR A 150 3.41 -15.81 -2.10
N ASP A 151 2.75 -15.62 -3.24
CA ASP A 151 3.01 -16.35 -4.49
C ASP A 151 4.19 -15.73 -5.27
N GLU A 152 5.36 -16.36 -5.14
CA GLU A 152 6.59 -15.96 -5.84
C GLU A 152 6.46 -16.03 -7.37
N ARG A 153 5.67 -16.97 -7.90
CA ARG A 153 5.50 -17.12 -9.34
C ARG A 153 4.64 -16.00 -9.90
N GLN A 154 3.55 -15.68 -9.22
CA GLN A 154 2.72 -14.53 -9.60
C GLN A 154 3.51 -13.23 -9.50
N LEU A 155 4.29 -13.05 -8.43
CA LEU A 155 5.15 -11.88 -8.29
C LEU A 155 6.23 -11.81 -9.38
N SER A 156 6.89 -12.93 -9.70
CA SER A 156 7.86 -13.00 -10.79
C SER A 156 7.26 -12.60 -12.13
N ASN A 157 6.04 -13.04 -12.44
CA ASN A 157 5.32 -12.62 -13.64
C ASN A 157 5.04 -11.11 -13.67
N LEU A 158 4.68 -10.52 -12.53
CA LEU A 158 4.53 -9.06 -12.39
C LEU A 158 5.88 -8.37 -12.61
N CYS A 159 6.96 -8.91 -12.04
CA CYS A 159 8.31 -8.39 -12.22
C CYS A 159 8.70 -8.34 -13.70
N THR A 160 8.47 -9.42 -14.43
CA THR A 160 8.74 -9.48 -15.87
C THR A 160 7.86 -8.52 -16.66
N LYS A 161 6.55 -8.48 -16.38
CA LYS A 161 5.60 -7.61 -17.09
C LYS A 161 5.91 -6.13 -16.89
N PHE A 162 6.35 -5.75 -15.69
CA PHE A 162 6.58 -4.36 -15.31
C PHE A 162 8.06 -3.99 -15.14
N TYR A 163 8.97 -4.76 -15.73
CA TYR A 163 10.43 -4.62 -15.55
C TYR A 163 10.96 -3.17 -15.70
N PRO A 164 10.55 -2.38 -16.72
CA PRO A 164 11.03 -1.00 -16.88
C PRO A 164 10.67 -0.04 -15.74
N TRP A 165 9.69 -0.38 -14.90
CA TRP A 165 9.15 0.50 -13.85
C TRP A 165 9.55 0.05 -12.44
N ILE A 166 10.14 -1.12 -12.31
CA ILE A 166 10.48 -1.68 -11.00
C ILE A 166 11.81 -1.11 -10.52
N ASP A 167 11.85 -0.78 -9.23
CA ASP A 167 13.06 -0.37 -8.54
C ASP A 167 14.10 -1.50 -8.58
N THR A 168 15.26 -1.24 -9.16
CA THR A 168 16.39 -2.17 -9.21
C THR A 168 17.54 -1.74 -8.27
N TYR A 169 17.41 -0.60 -7.60
CA TYR A 169 18.42 -0.02 -6.71
C TYR A 169 18.52 -0.79 -5.40
N TYR A 170 17.37 -1.15 -4.83
CA TYR A 170 17.29 -2.20 -3.81
C TYR A 170 17.00 -3.52 -4.52
N PRO A 171 17.80 -4.59 -4.32
CA PRO A 171 17.61 -5.84 -5.07
C PRO A 171 16.24 -6.44 -4.74
N ASN A 172 15.29 -6.21 -5.63
CA ASN A 172 14.19 -7.12 -5.93
C ASN A 172 14.77 -8.40 -6.53
N ILE A 173 14.04 -9.52 -6.45
CA ILE A 173 14.37 -10.83 -7.04
C ILE A 173 15.49 -10.73 -8.08
N LYS A 174 16.64 -11.37 -7.83
CA LYS A 174 17.65 -11.53 -8.88
C LYS A 174 16.98 -12.26 -10.05
N THR A 175 16.61 -11.52 -11.09
CA THR A 175 16.28 -12.10 -12.38
C THR A 175 17.53 -12.81 -12.87
N MET A 176 17.50 -14.14 -12.88
CA MET A 176 18.44 -14.94 -13.69
C MET A 176 18.06 -14.81 -15.15
#